data_AF-A0A438EYW0-F1
#
_entry.id   AF-A0A438EYW0-F1
#
_cell.length_a   1.000
_cell.length_b   1.000
_cell.length_c   1.000
_cell.angle_alpha   90.00
_cell.angle_beta   90.00
_cell.angle_gamma   90.00
#
_symmetry.space_group_name_H-M   'P 1'
#
loop_
_entity.id
_entity.type
_entity.pdbx_description
1 polymer ?
#
loop_
_entity_poly.entity_id
_entity_poly.type
_entity_poly.pdbx_seq_one_letter_code
_entity_poly.pdbx_strand_id
1 'polypeptide(L)'
;MISAMEFEKSGDYLAVGDRGGRVVVFERKDEKDWHSRNELEQLDFTTIQHPIFHYKTEFQSHEPEFDYLRSLEIEEKINKVRWCATPNGSLFILSTNDKTIKLWKVWTSLNKYP
;
A
#
# COMPACT_ATOMS: atom_id res chain seq x y z
N MET A 1 11.43 0.28 10.81
CA MET A 1 10.76 -1.02 11.05
C MET A 1 9.31 -0.89 10.63
N ILE A 2 8.80 -1.86 9.86
CA ILE A 2 7.38 -1.90 9.45
C ILE A 2 6.49 -2.03 10.68
N SER A 3 5.39 -1.28 10.72
CA SER A 3 4.43 -1.26 11.83
C SER A 3 3.00 -1.57 11.42
N ALA A 4 2.64 -1.35 10.16
CA ALA A 4 1.31 -1.66 9.62
C ALA A 4 1.41 -2.12 8.16
N MET A 5 0.47 -2.94 7.71
CA MET A 5 0.34 -3.31 6.30
C MET A 5 -1.10 -3.67 5.95
N GLU A 6 -1.49 -3.43 4.70
CA GLU A 6 -2.80 -3.84 4.19
C GLU A 6 -2.83 -4.00 2.66
N PHE A 7 -3.46 -5.08 2.20
CA PHE A 7 -3.79 -5.28 0.80
C PHE A 7 -5.08 -4.54 0.42
N GLU A 8 -5.08 -3.93 -0.76
CA GLU A 8 -6.32 -3.46 -1.38
C GLU A 8 -7.22 -4.68 -1.67
N LYS A 9 -8.53 -4.46 -1.75
CA LYS A 9 -9.53 -5.52 -1.85
C LYS A 9 -9.29 -6.52 -3.00
N SER A 10 -8.77 -6.09 -4.14
CA SER A 10 -8.43 -6.98 -5.26
C SER A 10 -7.09 -7.71 -5.08
N GLY A 11 -6.23 -7.20 -4.19
CA GLY A 11 -4.86 -7.65 -4.03
C GLY A 11 -3.86 -7.05 -5.04
N ASP A 12 -4.29 -6.11 -5.87
CA ASP A 12 -3.40 -5.45 -6.84
C ASP A 12 -2.43 -4.48 -6.17
N TYR A 13 -2.76 -3.98 -4.98
CA TYR A 13 -1.94 -3.05 -4.22
C TYR A 13 -1.70 -3.51 -2.79
N LEU A 14 -0.52 -3.21 -2.28
CA LEU A 14 -0.13 -3.40 -0.89
C LEU A 14 0.37 -2.06 -0.33
N ALA A 15 -0.25 -1.58 0.74
CA ALA A 15 0.23 -0.44 1.51
C ALA A 15 0.99 -0.93 2.74
N VAL A 16 2.12 -0.29 3.04
CA VAL A 16 2.97 -0.59 4.20
C VAL A 16 3.27 0.71 4.93
N GLY A 17 2.98 0.75 6.22
CA GLY A 17 3.36 1.83 7.13
C GLY A 17 4.55 1.45 7.99
N ASP A 18 5.42 2.42 8.28
CA ASP A 18 6.56 2.21 9.17
C ASP A 18 6.55 3.10 10.43
N ARG A 19 7.48 2.82 11.35
CA ARG A 19 7.69 3.61 12.57
C ARG A 19 8.16 5.04 12.33
N GLY A 20 8.68 5.36 11.15
CA GLY A 20 9.13 6.69 10.78
C GLY A 20 8.06 7.50 10.03
N GLY A 21 6.78 7.11 10.15
CA GLY A 21 5.66 7.87 9.60
C GLY A 21 5.47 7.82 8.10
N ARG A 22 6.19 6.94 7.40
CA ARG A 22 6.06 6.76 5.95
C ARG A 22 5.02 5.72 5.61
N VAL A 23 4.32 5.94 4.50
CA VAL A 23 3.48 4.93 3.83
C VAL A 23 4.07 4.65 2.46
N VAL A 24 4.37 3.38 2.20
CA VAL A 24 4.88 2.86 0.93
C VAL A 24 3.80 2.02 0.27
N VAL A 25 3.55 2.26 -1.01
CA VAL A 25 2.60 1.50 -1.83
C VAL A 25 3.36 0.66 -2.83
N PHE A 26 3.02 -0.61 -2.88
CA PHE A 26 3.47 -1.56 -3.86
C PHE A 26 2.32 -1.98 -4.78
N GLU A 27 2.65 -2.29 -6.02
CA GLU A 27 1.73 -2.77 -7.04
C GLU A 27 2.16 -4.17 -7.48
N ARG A 28 1.19 -5.08 -7.57
CA ARG A 28 1.39 -6.43 -8.07
C ARG A 28 1.72 -6.36 -9.56
N LYS A 29 2.85 -6.95 -9.95
CA LYS A 29 3.18 -7.23 -11.35
C LYS A 29 3.34 -8.72 -11.51
N ASP A 30 2.22 -9.42 -11.53
CA ASP A 30 2.24 -10.76 -12.06
C ASP A 30 2.24 -10.61 -13.59
N GLU A 31 3.23 -11.19 -14.25
CA GLU A 31 3.02 -11.55 -15.64
C GLU A 31 1.80 -12.48 -15.61
N LYS A 32 0.71 -12.07 -16.28
CA LYS A 32 -0.36 -13.01 -16.55
C LYS A 32 0.28 -14.11 -17.36
N ASP A 33 0.62 -15.22 -16.72
CA ASP A 33 0.96 -16.46 -17.39
C ASP A 33 -0.22 -16.78 -18.32
N TRP A 34 -0.09 -16.40 -19.59
CA TRP A 34 -1.05 -16.69 -20.65
C TRP A 34 -0.93 -18.16 -21.05
N HIS A 35 -0.94 -19.07 -20.09
CA HIS A 35 -1.07 -20.48 -20.41
C HIS A 35 -2.51 -20.72 -20.85
N SER A 36 -2.65 -21.15 -22.09
CA SER A 36 -3.94 -21.57 -22.62
C SER A 36 -4.50 -22.70 -21.76
N ARG A 37 -5.83 -22.79 -21.66
CA ARG A 37 -6.51 -23.81 -20.83
C ARG A 37 -6.03 -25.25 -21.11
N ASN A 38 -5.54 -25.52 -22.33
CA ASN A 38 -4.96 -26.79 -22.76
C ASN A 38 -3.55 -27.09 -22.20
N GLU A 39 -2.79 -26.09 -21.78
CA GLU A 39 -1.46 -26.27 -21.17
C GLU A 39 -1.55 -26.51 -19.65
N LEU A 40 -2.56 -25.93 -18.99
CA LEU A 40 -2.83 -26.19 -17.57
C LEU A 40 -3.31 -27.62 -17.29
N GLU A 41 -4.02 -28.26 -18.24
CA GLU A 41 -4.49 -29.65 -18.09
C GLU A 41 -3.34 -30.69 -18.19
N GLN A 42 -2.13 -30.28 -18.59
CA GLN A 42 -0.95 -31.14 -18.66
C GLN A 42 0.03 -30.96 -17.49
N LEU A 43 -0.21 -29.97 -16.62
CA LEU A 43 0.64 -29.68 -15.47
C LEU A 43 -0.13 -30.01 -14.18
N ASP A 44 -0.03 -31.26 -13.73
CA ASP A 44 -0.49 -31.71 -12.40
C ASP A 44 0.22 -30.98 -11.23
N PHE A 45 1.17 -30.10 -11.54
CA PHE A 45 1.83 -29.19 -10.63
C PHE A 45 1.46 -27.77 -11.01
N THR A 46 0.44 -27.22 -10.34
CA THR A 46 0.21 -25.78 -10.33
C THR A 46 1.49 -25.11 -9.86
N THR A 47 2.23 -24.48 -10.77
CA THR A 47 3.31 -23.57 -10.43
C THR A 47 2.67 -22.42 -9.64
N ILE A 48 2.66 -22.52 -8.31
CA ILE A 48 2.26 -21.43 -7.43
C ILE A 48 3.39 -20.39 -7.53
N GLN A 49 3.38 -19.59 -8.59
CA GLN A 49 4.24 -18.41 -8.63
C GLN A 49 3.74 -17.47 -7.53
N HIS A 50 4.61 -17.17 -6.55
CA HIS A 50 4.29 -16.20 -5.52
C HIS A 50 4.13 -14.81 -6.17
N PRO A 51 3.05 -14.08 -5.85
CA PRO A 51 2.80 -12.78 -6.47
C PRO A 51 3.95 -11.80 -6.17
N ILE A 52 4.41 -11.10 -7.21
CA ILE A 52 5.56 -10.21 -7.13
C ILE A 52 5.08 -8.77 -7.03
N PHE A 53 5.43 -8.11 -5.93
CA PHE A 53 5.07 -6.72 -5.67
C PHE A 53 6.24 -5.79 -5.98
N HIS A 54 5.99 -4.79 -6.80
CA HIS A 54 6.96 -3.77 -7.17
C HIS A 54 6.62 -2.46 -6.47
N TYR A 55 7.65 -1.71 -6.08
CA TYR A 55 7.49 -0.37 -5.54
C TYR A 55 6.73 0.52 -6.53
N LYS A 56 5.66 1.16 -6.06
CA LYS A 56 4.86 2.12 -6.84
C LYS A 56 5.17 3.55 -6.41
N THR A 57 5.03 3.85 -5.12
CA THR A 57 5.24 5.20 -4.56
C THR A 57 5.39 5.15 -3.04
N GLU A 58 5.90 6.22 -2.45
CA GLU A 58 5.90 6.44 -1.00
C GLU A 58 5.60 7.90 -0.69
N PHE A 59 5.11 8.15 0.53
CA PHE A 59 4.91 9.49 1.05
C PHE A 59 5.09 9.55 2.57
N GLN A 60 5.54 10.70 3.07
CA GLN A 60 5.59 10.99 4.49
C GLN A 60 4.19 11.32 4.99
N SER A 61 3.60 10.43 5.78
CA SER A 61 2.24 10.60 6.27
C SER A 61 2.19 11.37 7.59
N HIS A 62 3.10 11.08 8.52
CA HIS A 62 3.16 11.73 9.83
C HIS A 62 4.60 12.15 10.11
N GLU A 63 4.77 13.22 10.86
CA GLU A 63 6.05 13.67 11.39
C GLU A 63 5.94 13.73 12.92
N PRO A 64 7.07 13.72 13.65
CA PRO A 64 7.04 13.90 15.09
C PRO A 64 6.34 15.21 15.43
N GLU A 65 5.38 15.17 16.35
CA GLU A 65 4.67 16.35 16.85
C GLU A 65 4.80 16.41 18.39
N PHE A 66 4.57 17.59 18.99
CA PHE A 66 4.59 17.76 20.44
C PHE A 66 3.36 18.51 20.93
N ASP A 67 2.63 17.93 21.87
CA ASP A 67 1.51 18.56 22.58
C ASP A 67 2.04 19.32 23.80
N TYR A 68 2.17 20.64 23.67
CA TYR A 68 2.69 21.51 24.73
C TYR A 68 1.78 21.61 25.97
N LEU A 69 0.48 21.41 25.82
CA LEU A 69 -0.45 21.52 26.95
C LEU A 69 -0.39 20.27 27.83
N ARG A 70 -0.08 19.13 27.22
CA ARG A 70 0.03 17.83 27.90
C ARG A 70 1.47 17.38 28.13
N SER A 71 2.45 18.13 27.62
CA SER A 71 3.87 17.75 27.61
C SER A 71 4.09 16.35 27.05
N LEU A 72 3.46 16.05 25.91
CA LEU A 72 3.44 14.72 25.32
C LEU A 72 4.01 14.75 23.90
N GLU A 73 5.01 13.90 23.65
CA GLU A 73 5.49 13.62 22.29
C GLU A 73 4.48 12.75 21.55
N ILE A 74 4.25 13.09 20.29
CA ILE A 74 3.37 12.37 19.39
C ILE A 74 4.26 11.73 18.34
N GLU A 75 4.41 10.41 18.45
CA GLU A 75 5.17 9.63 17.48
C GLU A 75 4.54 9.72 16.08
N GLU A 76 5.40 9.76 15.07
CA GLU A 76 5.01 9.65 13.67
C GLU A 76 4.62 8.22 13.27
N LYS A 77 4.86 7.22 14.12
CA LYS A 77 4.61 5.81 13.82
C LYS A 77 3.23 5.59 13.21
N ILE A 78 3.20 4.90 12.06
CA ILE A 78 1.95 4.46 11.46
C ILE A 78 1.38 3.30 12.27
N ASN A 79 0.25 3.54 12.93
CA ASN A 79 -0.47 2.54 13.72
C ASN A 79 -1.30 1.61 12.85
N LYS A 80 -2.02 2.19 11.86
CA LYS A 80 -2.83 1.46 10.89
C LYS A 80 -2.81 2.17 9.55
N VAL A 81 -2.91 1.37 8.49
CA VAL A 81 -3.24 1.80 7.13
C VAL A 81 -4.51 1.07 6.72
N ARG A 82 -5.43 1.74 6.01
CA ARG A 82 -6.63 1.13 5.43
C ARG A 82 -6.81 1.62 4.00
N TRP A 83 -7.11 0.72 3.07
CA TRP A 83 -7.59 1.13 1.74
C TRP A 83 -9.05 1.54 1.82
N CYS A 84 -9.40 2.65 1.15
CA CYS A 84 -10.80 3.02 0.97
C CYS A 84 -11.36 2.40 -0.31
N ALA A 85 -12.69 2.42 -0.46
CA ALA A 85 -13.32 2.13 -1.73
C ALA A 85 -12.72 3.01 -2.84
N THR A 86 -12.64 2.47 -4.05
CA THR A 86 -11.94 3.05 -5.20
C THR A 86 -12.91 3.62 -6.24
N PRO A 87 -13.62 4.73 -5.94
CA PRO A 87 -14.50 5.35 -6.93
C PRO A 87 -13.67 5.82 -8.12
N ASN A 88 -14.13 5.50 -9.32
CA ASN A 88 -13.54 5.96 -10.59
C ASN A 88 -12.06 5.59 -10.76
N GLY A 89 -11.61 4.47 -10.17
CA GLY A 89 -10.22 4.01 -10.27
C GLY A 89 -9.21 4.84 -9.49
N SER A 90 -9.65 5.80 -8.66
CA SER A 90 -8.77 6.53 -7.75
C SER A 90 -8.46 5.70 -6.51
N LEU A 91 -7.19 5.70 -6.10
CA LEU A 91 -6.70 5.02 -4.92
C LEU A 91 -6.68 5.97 -3.72
N PHE A 92 -7.25 5.53 -2.61
CA PHE A 92 -7.29 6.30 -1.37
C PHE A 92 -6.84 5.43 -0.19
N ILE A 93 -6.02 6.01 0.69
CA ILE A 93 -5.51 5.36 1.90
C ILE A 93 -5.82 6.22 3.12
N LEU A 94 -6.38 5.61 4.15
CA LEU A 94 -6.38 6.18 5.50
C LEU A 94 -5.13 5.70 6.24
N SER A 95 -4.43 6.62 6.88
CA SER A 95 -3.33 6.31 7.79
C SER A 95 -3.58 6.97 9.15
N THR A 96 -3.09 6.35 10.21
CA THR A 96 -3.30 6.86 11.59
C THR A 96 -2.01 6.82 12.40
N ASN A 97 -1.80 7.82 13.26
CA ASN A 97 -0.91 7.72 14.43
C ASN A 97 -1.75 7.79 15.73
N ASP A 98 -1.14 8.16 16.85
CA ASP A 98 -1.81 8.20 18.16
C ASP A 98 -2.84 9.34 18.29
N LYS A 99 -2.81 10.33 17.39
CA LYS A 99 -3.61 11.57 17.52
C LYS A 99 -4.43 11.91 16.29
N THR A 100 -3.97 11.52 15.11
CA THR A 100 -4.56 11.97 13.85
C THR A 100 -4.85 10.81 12.91
N ILE A 101 -5.86 11.02 12.08
CA ILE A 101 -6.21 10.18 10.94
C ILE A 101 -6.09 11.06 9.71
N LYS A 102 -5.36 10.63 8.69
CA LYS A 102 -5.18 11.35 7.43
C LYS A 102 -5.70 10.52 6.27
N LEU A 103 -6.42 11.16 5.35
CA LEU A 103 -6.85 10.57 4.10
C LEU A 103 -5.93 11.03 2.97
N TRP A 104 -5.32 10.08 2.28
CA TRP A 104 -4.40 10.31 1.19
C TRP A 104 -5.03 9.86 -0.13
N LYS A 105 -4.98 10.73 -1.13
CA LYS A 105 -5.20 10.31 -2.52
C LYS A 105 -3.86 9.89 -3.11
N VAL A 106 -3.73 8.63 -3.48
CA VAL A 106 -2.51 8.11 -4.11
C VAL A 106 -2.53 8.53 -5.57
N TRP A 107 -1.77 9.56 -5.91
CA TRP A 107 -1.64 9.99 -7.31
C TRP A 107 -0.86 8.95 -8.09
N THR A 108 -1.48 8.41 -9.13
CA THR A 108 -0.73 7.71 -10.17
C THR A 108 -0.23 8.79 -11.11
N SER A 109 1.09 8.95 -11.25
CA SER A 109 1.64 9.79 -12.31
C SER A 109 1.21 9.22 -13.66
N LEU A 110 0.11 9.74 -14.21
CA LEU A 110 -0.17 9.64 -15.64
C LEU A 110 0.78 10.63 -16.32
N ASN A 111 1.89 10.11 -16.84
CA ASN A 111 2.80 10.59 -17.90
C ASN A 111 4.13 9.84 -17.66
N LYS A 112 4.47 8.73 -18.33
CA LYS A 112 4.50 8.45 -19.77
C LYS A 112 5.09 9.62 -20.56
N TYR A 113 6.29 9.39 -21.10
CA TYR A 113 6.92 10.19 -22.14
C TYR A 113 5.89 10.58 -23.22
N PRO A 114 5.97 11.81 -23.78
CA PRO A 114 5.14 12.21 -24.92
C PRO A 114 5.36 11.30 -26.13
#